data_AF-A0A1B6IRS2-F1
#
_entry.id   AF-A0A1B6IRS2-F1
#
_cell.length_a   1.000
_cell.length_b   1.000
_cell.length_c   1.000
_cell.angle_alpha   90.00
_cell.angle_beta   90.00
_cell.angle_gamma   90.00
#
_symmetry.space_group_name_H-M   'P 1'
#
loop_
_entity.id
_entity.type
_entity.pdbx_description
1 polymer ?
#
loop_
_entity_poly.entity_id
_entity_poly.type
_entity_poly.pdbx_seq_one_letter_code
_entity_poly.pdbx_strand_id
1 'polypeptide(L)'
;SQGIVDVKGFYTLRNLSVHRDQLVRKRYKVTYLWAGNSDQQVFRRSGSPGYDRGKPVISGKRSLKAVTYNFSTSDWISVGVAGGSGYCRDRYNLLFGENIRTQCSLTVKGTCKQIQQQIWQQMLGPVANLSEAVISSYGDPKEGEVEAWVPLLSAEPPPVP
;
A
#
# COMPACT_ATOMS: atom_id res chain seq x y z
N SER A 1 -18.37 -14.99 26.90
CA SER A 1 -17.52 -14.85 25.70
C SER A 1 -17.89 -15.95 24.73
N GLN A 2 -18.34 -15.63 23.52
CA GLN A 2 -18.62 -16.63 22.49
C GLN A 2 -17.34 -16.84 21.66
N GLY A 3 -16.88 -18.09 21.57
CA GLY A 3 -15.67 -18.49 20.87
C GLY A 3 -15.84 -18.57 19.35
N ILE A 4 -14.93 -19.25 18.67
CA ILE A 4 -15.05 -19.56 17.24
C ILE A 4 -16.29 -20.42 17.02
N VAL A 5 -17.23 -19.94 16.21
CA VAL A 5 -18.56 -20.57 16.02
C VAL A 5 -18.60 -21.47 14.77
N ASP A 6 -17.79 -21.18 13.75
CA ASP A 6 -17.73 -21.96 12.51
C ASP A 6 -16.35 -21.82 11.83
N VAL A 7 -15.88 -22.89 11.19
CA VAL A 7 -14.60 -22.93 10.43
C VAL A 7 -14.85 -23.58 9.08
N LYS A 8 -14.69 -22.79 8.01
CA LYS A 8 -14.80 -23.29 6.62
C LYS A 8 -13.42 -23.41 5.99
N GLY A 9 -12.99 -24.65 5.74
CA GLY A 9 -11.74 -24.97 5.04
C GLY A 9 -12.00 -25.27 3.58
N PHE A 10 -11.23 -24.65 2.68
CA PHE A 10 -11.25 -24.97 1.25
C PHE A 10 -9.89 -25.54 0.85
N TYR A 11 -9.92 -26.74 0.27
CA TYR A 11 -8.71 -27.45 -0.14
C TYR A 11 -8.76 -27.69 -1.64
N THR A 12 -7.68 -27.33 -2.33
CA THR A 12 -7.48 -27.71 -3.73
C THR A 12 -6.40 -28.77 -3.76
N LEU A 13 -6.79 -30.00 -4.09
CA LEU A 13 -5.84 -31.08 -4.32
C LEU A 13 -5.23 -30.91 -5.71
N ARG A 14 -3.90 -30.90 -5.77
CA ARG A 14 -3.15 -30.93 -7.04
C ARG A 14 -2.18 -32.10 -7.01
N ASN A 15 -2.08 -32.79 -8.14
CA ASN A 15 -1.08 -33.82 -8.32
C ASN A 15 0.28 -33.13 -8.49
N LEU A 16 1.22 -33.43 -7.60
CA LEU A 16 2.57 -32.91 -7.67
C LEU A 16 3.45 -34.06 -8.16
N SER A 17 3.98 -33.93 -9.38
CA SER A 17 5.00 -34.84 -9.90
C SER A 17 6.33 -34.45 -9.27
N VAL A 18 6.64 -35.01 -8.11
CA VAL A 18 7.83 -34.67 -7.31
C VAL A 18 8.74 -35.91 -7.27
N HIS A 19 10.01 -35.75 -7.63
CA HIS A 19 11.02 -36.78 -7.39
C HIS A 19 11.18 -37.01 -5.87
N ARG A 20 11.61 -38.21 -5.45
CA ARG A 20 11.64 -38.63 -4.03
C ARG A 20 12.50 -37.72 -3.13
N ASP A 21 13.33 -36.89 -3.75
CA ASP A 21 14.40 -36.06 -3.19
C ASP A 21 14.04 -34.56 -3.18
N GLN A 22 12.82 -34.17 -3.60
CA GLN A 22 12.35 -32.78 -3.53
C GLN A 22 11.43 -32.52 -2.31
N LEU A 23 11.78 -31.51 -1.52
CA LEU A 23 10.98 -31.04 -0.37
C LEU A 23 9.72 -30.29 -0.85
N VAL A 24 8.54 -30.80 -0.50
CA VAL A 24 7.27 -30.12 -0.74
C VAL A 24 7.01 -29.09 0.37
N ARG A 25 7.05 -27.80 0.03
CA ARG A 25 6.69 -26.72 0.97
C ARG A 25 5.22 -26.34 0.79
N LYS A 26 4.39 -26.55 1.83
CA LYS A 26 3.02 -26.03 1.87
C LYS A 26 2.99 -24.64 2.51
N ARG A 27 2.20 -23.74 1.93
CA ARG A 27 1.89 -22.43 2.50
C ARG A 27 0.39 -22.34 2.74
N TYR A 28 0.00 -22.00 3.96
CA TYR A 28 -1.41 -21.82 4.34
C TYR A 28 -1.72 -20.33 4.48
N LYS A 29 -2.97 -19.97 4.21
CA LYS A 29 -3.50 -18.64 4.49
C LYS A 29 -4.80 -18.78 5.27
N VAL A 30 -4.82 -18.25 6.49
CA VAL A 30 -5.99 -18.24 7.36
C VAL A 30 -6.56 -16.82 7.37
N THR A 31 -7.88 -16.68 7.36
CA THR A 31 -8.57 -15.38 7.43
C THR A 31 -9.72 -15.51 8.42
N TYR A 32 -9.80 -14.57 9.36
CA TYR A 32 -10.82 -14.55 10.40
C TYR A 32 -11.86 -13.48 10.06
N LEU A 33 -13.13 -13.84 10.15
CA LEU A 33 -14.28 -12.97 9.92
C LEU A 33 -15.11 -12.92 11.20
N TRP A 34 -15.58 -11.74 11.60
CA TRP A 34 -16.50 -11.61 12.72
C TRP A 34 -17.88 -12.13 12.32
N ALA A 35 -18.52 -12.91 13.20
CA ALA A 35 -19.85 -13.45 12.97
C ALA A 35 -20.88 -12.31 12.77
N GLY A 36 -21.71 -12.41 11.74
CA GLY A 36 -22.78 -11.45 11.45
C GLY A 36 -22.37 -10.21 10.64
N ASN A 37 -21.09 -10.03 10.31
CA ASN A 37 -20.62 -8.94 9.46
C ASN A 37 -20.10 -9.48 8.12
N SER A 38 -20.94 -9.49 7.09
CA SER A 38 -20.52 -9.83 5.71
C SER A 38 -19.62 -8.76 5.08
N ASP A 39 -19.67 -7.53 5.61
CA ASP A 39 -19.15 -6.32 4.94
C ASP A 39 -17.93 -5.71 5.62
N GLN A 40 -17.42 -6.31 6.70
CA GLN A 40 -16.09 -5.93 7.16
C GLN A 40 -15.08 -6.45 6.14
N GLN A 41 -14.67 -5.55 5.24
CA GLN A 41 -13.43 -5.70 4.48
C GLN A 41 -12.36 -6.12 5.47
N VAL A 42 -12.03 -7.41 5.49
CA VAL A 42 -10.85 -7.90 6.20
C VAL A 42 -9.69 -7.30 5.47
N PHE A 43 -9.26 -6.15 5.96
CA PHE A 43 -8.17 -5.40 5.40
C PHE A 43 -6.95 -6.32 5.45
N ARG A 44 -6.55 -6.79 4.27
CA ARG A 44 -5.32 -7.56 4.13
C ARG A 44 -4.18 -6.58 4.33
N ARG A 45 -3.73 -6.50 5.58
CA ARG A 45 -2.49 -5.85 5.97
C ARG A 45 -1.40 -6.25 4.98
N SER A 46 -0.58 -5.29 4.61
CA SER A 46 0.41 -5.49 3.57
C SER A 46 1.48 -6.49 4.00
N GLY A 47 1.52 -6.99 5.25
CA GLY A 47 2.32 -8.14 5.72
C GLY A 47 2.56 -8.09 7.25
N SER A 48 3.08 -9.17 7.84
CA SER A 48 3.55 -9.22 9.24
C SER A 48 4.52 -10.41 9.47
N PRO A 49 5.81 -10.18 9.86
CA PRO A 49 6.51 -8.90 9.89
C PRO A 49 6.89 -8.43 8.47
N GLY A 50 6.76 -7.13 8.19
CA GLY A 50 7.19 -6.50 6.92
C GLY A 50 6.10 -6.44 5.84
N TYR A 51 6.49 -6.14 4.59
CA TYR A 51 5.60 -6.08 3.43
C TYR A 51 5.66 -7.36 2.58
N ASP A 52 4.49 -7.91 2.28
CA ASP A 52 4.21 -8.83 1.18
C ASP A 52 4.39 -8.10 -0.15
N ARG A 53 5.15 -8.71 -1.05
CA ARG A 53 5.32 -8.24 -2.42
C ARG A 53 3.97 -8.14 -3.15
N GLY A 54 3.80 -7.07 -3.93
CA GLY A 54 2.57 -6.81 -4.70
C GLY A 54 1.40 -6.30 -3.84
N LYS A 55 1.64 -6.01 -2.55
CA LYS A 55 0.68 -5.27 -1.72
C LYS A 55 0.97 -3.78 -1.76
N PRO A 56 -0.06 -2.93 -1.66
CA PRO A 56 0.18 -1.50 -1.72
C PRO A 56 0.96 -1.01 -0.51
N VAL A 57 1.84 -0.05 -0.74
CA VAL A 57 2.63 0.60 0.30
C VAL A 57 1.70 1.45 1.14
N ILE A 58 1.72 1.23 2.47
CA ILE A 58 0.88 1.98 3.39
C ILE A 58 1.52 3.34 3.59
N SER A 59 0.78 4.41 3.28
CA SER A 59 1.23 5.77 3.50
C SER A 59 0.25 6.56 4.36
N GLY A 60 0.78 7.53 5.09
CA GLY A 60 0.03 8.41 5.97
C GLY A 60 0.52 9.85 5.91
N LYS A 61 -0.10 10.67 6.76
CA LYS A 61 0.27 12.06 7.00
C LYS A 61 0.75 12.20 8.44
N ARG A 62 1.99 12.65 8.59
CA ARG A 62 2.61 12.96 9.88
C ARG A 62 2.16 14.33 10.34
N SER A 63 1.57 14.38 11.53
CA SER A 63 1.35 15.61 12.30
C SER A 63 2.35 15.66 13.46
N LEU A 64 2.38 16.79 14.18
CA LEU A 64 3.24 16.96 15.37
C LEU A 64 2.98 15.92 16.48
N LYS A 65 1.80 15.30 16.52
CA LYS A 65 1.39 14.40 17.62
C LYS A 65 1.23 12.94 17.20
N ALA A 66 0.95 12.68 15.93
CA ALA A 66 0.63 11.35 15.44
C ALA A 66 0.81 11.24 13.93
N VAL A 67 0.96 10.01 13.44
CA VAL A 67 0.74 9.69 12.03
C VAL A 67 -0.70 9.23 11.86
N THR A 68 -1.39 9.84 10.91
CA THR A 68 -2.75 9.45 10.51
C THR A 68 -2.68 8.76 9.16
N TYR A 69 -3.39 7.65 9.01
CA TYR A 69 -3.52 6.94 7.75
C TYR A 69 -4.93 6.38 7.62
N ASN A 70 -5.42 6.24 6.39
CA ASN A 70 -6.72 5.63 6.13
C ASN A 70 -6.52 4.13 5.83
N PHE A 71 -7.51 3.30 6.16
CA PHE A 71 -7.58 1.91 5.67
C PHE A 71 -7.94 1.84 4.19
N SER A 72 -8.55 2.89 3.64
CA SER A 72 -8.80 3.00 2.20
C SER A 72 -7.51 3.28 1.43
N THR A 73 -7.19 2.40 0.49
CA THR A 73 -6.03 2.56 -0.39
C THR A 73 -6.12 3.76 -1.34
N SER A 74 -7.31 4.36 -1.50
CA SER A 74 -7.50 5.58 -2.30
C SER A 74 -6.67 6.75 -1.77
N ASP A 75 -6.39 6.75 -0.47
CA ASP A 75 -5.70 7.83 0.22
C ASP A 75 -4.20 7.56 0.33
N TRP A 76 -3.76 6.44 -0.20
CA TRP A 76 -2.35 6.06 -0.16
C TRP A 76 -1.60 6.63 -1.35
N ILE A 77 -0.28 6.54 -1.23
CA ILE A 77 0.63 6.94 -2.28
C ILE A 77 0.33 6.18 -3.56
N SER A 78 0.12 6.95 -4.60
CA SER A 78 -0.26 6.46 -5.91
C SER A 78 0.30 7.38 -6.96
N VAL A 79 0.49 6.85 -8.17
CA VAL A 79 0.94 7.60 -9.34
C VAL A 79 -0.19 7.75 -10.35
N GLY A 80 -0.16 8.85 -11.09
CA GLY A 80 -1.08 9.06 -12.22
C GLY A 80 -0.89 8.04 -13.33
N VAL A 81 -2.00 7.55 -13.88
CA VAL A 81 -2.03 6.74 -15.10
C VAL A 81 -3.02 7.36 -16.10
N ALA A 82 -2.79 7.08 -17.38
CA ALA A 82 -3.66 7.56 -18.45
C ALA A 82 -5.03 6.89 -18.35
N GLY A 83 -6.08 7.69 -18.39
CA GLY A 83 -7.42 7.18 -18.69
C GLY A 83 -7.58 6.89 -20.19
N GLY A 84 -8.80 6.56 -20.62
CA GLY A 84 -9.10 6.24 -22.03
C GLY A 84 -8.79 7.36 -23.04
N SER A 85 -8.64 8.60 -22.59
CA SER A 85 -8.28 9.76 -23.41
C SER A 85 -6.78 10.09 -23.44
N GLY A 86 -5.93 9.32 -22.75
CA GLY A 86 -4.49 9.59 -22.63
C GLY A 86 -4.13 10.62 -21.54
N TYR A 87 -5.11 11.37 -21.03
CA TYR A 87 -4.92 12.32 -19.93
C TYR A 87 -4.84 11.61 -18.58
N CYS A 88 -4.08 12.21 -17.65
CA CYS A 88 -3.98 11.72 -16.28
C CYS A 88 -5.35 11.80 -15.60
N ARG A 89 -5.98 10.65 -15.37
CA ARG A 89 -7.33 10.57 -14.77
C ARG A 89 -7.36 9.55 -13.64
N ASP A 90 -6.89 8.35 -13.94
CA ASP A 90 -6.90 7.26 -12.98
C ASP A 90 -5.59 7.24 -12.18
N ARG A 91 -5.60 6.51 -11.06
CA ARG A 91 -4.45 6.40 -10.17
C ARG A 91 -4.10 4.94 -9.91
N TYR A 92 -2.80 4.68 -9.80
CA TYR A 92 -2.27 3.36 -9.47
C TYR A 92 -1.52 3.42 -8.14
N ASN A 93 -1.91 2.60 -7.17
CA ASN A 93 -1.24 2.52 -5.88
C ASN A 93 0.15 1.90 -6.04
N LEU A 94 1.16 2.51 -5.43
CA LEU A 94 2.50 1.93 -5.45
C LEU A 94 2.50 0.62 -4.67
N LEU A 95 3.01 -0.45 -5.30
CA LEU A 95 3.06 -1.78 -4.72
C LEU A 95 4.48 -2.10 -4.25
N PHE A 96 4.59 -2.76 -3.10
CA PHE A 96 5.87 -3.14 -2.53
C PHE A 96 6.58 -4.19 -3.39
N GLY A 97 7.86 -3.96 -3.69
CA GLY A 97 8.70 -4.89 -4.46
C GLY A 97 8.31 -5.00 -5.94
N GLU A 98 7.63 -3.99 -6.49
CA GLU A 98 7.27 -3.91 -7.90
C GLU A 98 7.73 -2.59 -8.51
N ASN A 99 8.36 -2.69 -9.68
CA ASN A 99 8.66 -1.53 -10.50
C ASN A 99 7.45 -1.21 -11.36
N ILE A 100 7.14 0.07 -11.52
CA ILE A 100 6.08 0.53 -12.42
C ILE A 100 6.59 1.61 -13.35
N ARG A 101 6.09 1.58 -14.58
CA ARG A 101 6.23 2.66 -15.55
C ARG A 101 4.84 3.12 -15.95
N THR A 102 4.51 4.37 -15.66
CA THR A 102 3.25 4.98 -16.09
C THR A 102 3.52 6.11 -17.08
N GLN A 103 2.49 6.45 -17.86
CA GLN A 103 2.51 7.60 -18.76
C GLN A 103 1.10 8.18 -18.83
N CYS A 104 1.00 9.50 -18.77
CA CYS A 104 -0.23 10.23 -19.04
C CYS A 104 0.09 11.69 -19.36
N SER A 105 -0.84 12.38 -20.03
CA SER A 105 -0.73 13.80 -20.32
C SER A 105 -1.43 14.62 -19.24
N LEU A 106 -0.72 15.58 -18.66
CA LEU A 106 -1.28 16.54 -17.69
C LEU A 106 -1.29 17.93 -18.30
N THR A 107 -2.46 18.58 -18.30
CA THR A 107 -2.56 20.00 -18.62
C THR A 107 -2.51 20.81 -17.33
N VAL A 108 -1.50 21.67 -17.19
CA VAL A 108 -1.30 22.53 -16.02
C VAL A 108 -1.49 23.99 -16.39
N LYS A 109 -2.00 24.79 -15.46
CA LYS A 109 -2.17 26.25 -15.62
C LYS A 109 -1.87 26.98 -14.32
N GLY A 110 -1.42 28.24 -14.44
CA GLY A 110 -1.18 29.14 -13.31
C GLY A 110 0.29 29.56 -13.17
N THR A 111 0.63 30.05 -11.98
CA THR A 111 1.99 30.40 -11.58
C THR A 111 2.88 29.18 -11.40
N CYS A 112 4.20 29.36 -11.38
CA CYS A 112 5.16 28.25 -11.18
C CYS A 112 4.86 27.42 -9.93
N LYS A 113 4.50 28.06 -8.81
CA LYS A 113 4.14 27.37 -7.56
C LYS A 113 2.89 26.51 -7.71
N GLN A 114 1.87 27.03 -8.40
CA GLN A 114 0.62 26.30 -8.67
C GLN A 114 0.85 25.12 -9.63
N ILE A 115 1.66 25.32 -10.66
CA ILE A 115 2.05 24.26 -11.60
C ILE A 115 2.82 23.16 -10.88
N GLN A 116 3.81 23.52 -10.05
CA GLN A 116 4.57 22.57 -9.24
C GLN A 116 3.65 21.75 -8.33
N GLN A 117 2.69 22.38 -7.67
CA GLN A 117 1.75 21.69 -6.79
C GLN A 117 0.82 20.74 -7.56
N GLN A 118 0.34 21.11 -8.74
CA GLN A 118 -0.44 20.24 -9.63
C GLN A 118 0.37 19.02 -10.07
N ILE A 119 1.63 19.20 -10.45
CA ILE A 119 2.53 18.09 -10.84
C ILE A 119 2.72 17.13 -9.66
N TRP A 120 2.99 17.65 -8.46
CA TRP A 120 3.17 16.81 -7.27
C TRP A 120 1.91 16.04 -6.89
N GLN A 121 0.75 16.70 -6.91
CA GLN A 121 -0.54 16.02 -6.70
C GLN A 121 -0.77 14.91 -7.74
N GLN A 122 -0.35 15.13 -8.99
CA GLN A 122 -0.47 14.08 -9.99
C GLN A 122 0.48 12.91 -9.73
N MET A 123 1.72 13.18 -9.32
CA MET A 123 2.73 12.14 -9.05
C MET A 123 2.48 11.35 -7.77
N LEU A 124 1.93 11.97 -6.71
CA LEU A 124 1.88 11.39 -5.36
C LEU A 124 0.46 11.27 -4.79
N GLY A 125 -0.52 11.89 -5.44
CA GLY A 125 -1.93 11.77 -5.11
C GLY A 125 -2.34 12.64 -3.93
N PRO A 126 -3.23 12.15 -3.05
CA PRO A 126 -3.75 12.92 -1.90
C PRO A 126 -2.68 13.26 -0.85
N VAL A 127 -1.48 12.72 -1.02
CA VAL A 127 -0.26 13.08 -0.29
C VAL A 127 0.35 14.34 -0.91
N ALA A 128 -0.41 15.44 -0.93
CA ALA A 128 -0.03 16.69 -1.59
C ALA A 128 1.02 17.50 -0.81
N ASN A 129 1.19 17.22 0.49
CA ASN A 129 2.22 17.84 1.31
C ASN A 129 3.37 16.88 1.56
N LEU A 130 4.45 17.05 0.80
CA LEU A 130 5.63 16.20 0.83
C LEU A 130 6.33 16.16 2.18
N SER A 131 6.32 17.26 2.94
CA SER A 131 6.99 17.32 4.25
C SER A 131 6.26 16.51 5.33
N GLU A 132 4.98 16.23 5.12
CA GLU A 132 4.14 15.45 6.02
C GLU A 132 3.92 14.01 5.52
N ALA A 133 4.33 13.72 4.29
CA ALA A 133 4.20 12.43 3.64
C ALA A 133 5.10 11.38 4.30
N VAL A 134 4.50 10.32 4.82
CA VAL A 134 5.25 9.19 5.39
C VAL A 134 4.77 7.86 4.83
N ILE A 135 5.68 6.90 4.73
CA ILE A 135 5.42 5.50 4.42
C ILE A 135 5.69 4.66 5.66
N SER A 136 4.88 3.64 5.92
CA SER A 136 5.18 2.73 7.02
C SER A 136 6.37 1.84 6.66
N SER A 137 7.24 1.55 7.62
CA SER A 137 8.35 0.60 7.52
C SER A 137 7.89 -0.86 7.40
N TYR A 138 6.65 -1.17 7.81
CA TYR A 138 6.11 -2.54 7.85
C TYR A 138 4.70 -2.58 7.27
N GLY A 139 4.20 -3.77 6.95
CA GLY A 139 2.88 -3.96 6.35
C GLY A 139 1.71 -3.90 7.34
N ASP A 140 1.97 -3.67 8.62
CA ASP A 140 0.99 -3.67 9.72
C ASP A 140 1.22 -2.57 10.79
N PRO A 141 1.41 -1.29 10.40
CA PRO A 141 1.65 -0.21 11.37
C PRO A 141 0.50 -0.06 12.37
N LYS A 142 0.85 0.23 13.62
CA LYS A 142 -0.14 0.64 14.62
C LYS A 142 -0.19 2.16 14.72
N GLU A 143 -1.37 2.66 15.05
CA GLU A 143 -1.52 4.06 15.43
C GLU A 143 -0.64 4.36 16.65
N GLY A 144 0.05 5.49 16.63
CA GLY A 144 0.96 5.93 17.71
C GLY A 144 2.40 5.42 17.61
N GLU A 145 2.71 4.43 16.76
CA GLU A 145 4.09 3.96 16.54
C GLU A 145 4.83 4.89 15.55
N VAL A 146 5.14 6.13 15.96
CA VAL A 146 5.75 7.16 15.07
C VAL A 146 7.07 6.70 14.44
N GLU A 147 7.87 5.93 15.17
CA GLU A 147 9.16 5.39 14.71
C GLU A 147 9.01 4.36 13.56
N ALA A 148 7.80 3.80 13.38
CA ALA A 148 7.49 2.86 12.31
C ALA A 148 7.15 3.55 10.97
N TRP A 149 7.37 4.87 10.87
CA TRP A 149 7.05 5.68 9.70
C TRP A 149 8.27 6.44 9.21
N VAL A 150 8.55 6.32 7.91
CA VAL A 150 9.69 6.94 7.23
C VAL A 150 9.18 8.06 6.32
N PRO A 151 9.83 9.23 6.29
CA PRO A 151 9.52 10.28 5.32
C PRO A 151 9.61 9.75 3.89
N LEU A 152 8.63 10.10 3.05
CA LEU A 152 8.60 9.66 1.65
C LEU A 152 9.77 10.23 0.84
N LEU A 153 10.09 11.50 1.06
CA LEU A 153 11.28 12.14 0.54
C LEU A 153 12.10 12.60 1.74
N SER A 154 13.26 11.96 1.94
CA SER A 154 14.28 12.51 2.81
C SER A 154 14.88 13.73 2.12
N ALA A 155 14.97 14.86 2.82
CA ALA A 155 15.67 16.04 2.32
C ALA A 155 17.18 15.77 2.15
N GLU A 156 17.70 14.73 2.80
CA GLU A 156 19.09 14.28 2.67
C GLU A 156 19.17 12.98 1.85
N PRO A 157 20.02 12.94 0.81
CA PRO A 157 20.35 11.68 0.13
C PRO A 157 20.99 10.71 1.14
N PRO A 158 20.79 9.38 0.98
CA PRO A 158 21.44 8.41 1.84
C PRO A 158 22.96 8.59 1.81
N PRO A 159 23.67 8.41 2.93
CA PRO A 159 25.13 8.47 2.94
C PRO A 159 25.69 7.47 1.93
N VAL A 160 26.63 7.92 1.12
CA VAL A 160 27.33 7.07 0.15
C VAL A 160 28.11 6.00 0.94
N PRO A 161 28.02 4.71 0.55
CA PRO A 161 28.71 3.62 1.24
C PRO A 161 30.23 3.77 1.22
#